data_AF-A0A6N9HMA7-F1
#
_entry.id   AF-A0A6N9HMA7-F1
#
_cell.length_a   1.000
_cell.length_b   1.000
_cell.length_c   1.000
_cell.angle_alpha   90.00
_cell.angle_beta   90.00
_cell.angle_gamma   90.00
#
_symmetry.space_group_name_H-M   'P 1'
#
loop_
_entity.id
_entity.type
_entity.pdbx_description
1 polymer ?
#
loop_
_entity_poly.entity_id
_entity_poly.type
_entity_poly.pdbx_seq_one_letter_code
_entity_poly.pdbx_strand_id
1 'polypeptide(L)'
;MSLINKMLQDLDARGGAPQAAGMPDAVRAVPDTPPYRRSVLLIGLAVVILLAGAASAGWRYWNKVPAADVVPVAPAKGVIKAAPAADAPQLTPPEQMVDGLPLPAPLAPQPGTAKVQPLEKAAPERRGHVAKARQAAPERSPKMTATKEASGGGTSQLTSVARDGGVQVSATTLYERAQSKLLSARIQEAISDLEAALEIDQRHLAARETLVAVLVENQRHSDAMRHLRRALVLTPQQTGMAMLLARLQLEHGGGSIDTLQRSLPYAETNADYRAMFANVLERDGRHREAADHYQAAVRLQPGNAVWWMGMGISLQADQRNAEAKVAFQRARDIGRLTPELQSFVERRLQQLN
;
A
#
# COMPACT_ATOMS: atom_id res chain seq x y z
N MET A 1 21.22 -18.20 5.18
CA MET A 1 22.57 -17.74 4.77
C MET A 1 22.38 -16.53 3.87
N SER A 2 22.58 -15.35 4.45
CA SER A 2 22.08 -14.06 3.94
C SER A 2 22.73 -13.64 2.61
N LEU A 3 21.88 -13.19 1.67
CA LEU A 3 22.23 -12.56 0.38
C LEU A 3 23.19 -11.37 0.52
N ILE A 4 23.31 -10.81 1.73
CA ILE A 4 24.20 -9.70 2.07
C ILE A 4 25.68 -10.12 2.07
N ASN A 5 26.00 -11.37 2.47
CA ASN A 5 27.38 -11.87 2.39
C ASN A 5 27.86 -12.05 0.94
N LYS A 6 26.94 -12.21 -0.01
CA LYS A 6 27.26 -12.42 -1.42
C LYS A 6 27.60 -11.12 -2.15
N MET A 7 27.05 -9.98 -1.70
CA MET A 7 27.39 -8.66 -2.26
C MET A 7 28.74 -8.12 -1.77
N LEU A 8 29.18 -8.51 -0.57
CA LEU A 8 30.48 -8.08 -0.04
C LEU A 8 31.67 -8.84 -0.66
N GLN A 9 31.48 -10.10 -1.06
CA GLN A 9 32.51 -10.87 -1.77
C GLN A 9 32.74 -10.41 -3.21
N ASP A 10 31.72 -9.86 -3.87
CA ASP A 10 31.79 -9.48 -5.29
C ASP A 10 32.49 -8.12 -5.51
N LEU A 11 32.66 -7.33 -4.44
CA LEU A 11 33.37 -6.06 -4.46
C LEU A 11 34.88 -6.21 -4.19
N ASP A 12 35.26 -7.19 -3.36
CA ASP A 12 36.68 -7.47 -3.06
C ASP A 12 37.40 -8.14 -4.24
N ALA A 13 36.67 -8.85 -5.10
CA ALA A 13 37.19 -9.46 -6.32
C ALA A 13 37.57 -8.44 -7.43
N ARG A 14 37.21 -7.15 -7.28
CA ARG A 14 37.44 -6.12 -8.31
C ARG A 14 38.53 -5.09 -7.95
N GLY A 15 39.21 -5.24 -6.82
CA GLY A 15 40.16 -4.26 -6.29
C GLY A 15 41.67 -4.54 -6.46
N GLY A 16 42.07 -5.61 -7.15
CA GLY A 16 43.50 -5.98 -7.29
C GLY A 16 44.12 -5.56 -8.63
N ALA A 17 45.07 -4.62 -8.58
CA ALA A 17 45.88 -4.10 -9.70
C ALA A 17 46.96 -5.12 -10.21
N PRO A 18 47.67 -4.85 -11.32
CA PRO A 18 48.05 -5.83 -12.33
C PRO A 18 49.45 -6.46 -12.16
N GLN A 19 49.64 -7.66 -12.71
CA GLN A 19 50.97 -8.20 -13.01
C GLN A 19 51.08 -8.52 -14.50
N ALA A 20 52.09 -7.93 -15.13
CA ALA A 20 52.50 -8.15 -16.50
C ALA A 20 53.45 -9.37 -16.57
N ALA A 21 53.21 -10.28 -17.51
CA ALA A 21 54.24 -11.09 -18.17
C ALA A 21 53.63 -11.97 -19.28
N GLY A 22 54.20 -11.89 -20.49
CA GLY A 22 54.25 -13.01 -21.44
C GLY A 22 53.16 -13.07 -22.53
N MET A 23 53.50 -12.59 -23.73
CA MET A 23 53.06 -13.15 -25.01
C MET A 23 54.22 -14.00 -25.57
N PRO A 24 54.02 -15.03 -26.43
CA PRO A 24 53.32 -14.84 -27.71
C PRO A 24 52.59 -16.05 -28.34
N ASP A 25 51.95 -15.71 -29.47
CA ASP A 25 51.64 -16.51 -30.67
C ASP A 25 50.47 -17.50 -30.69
N ALA A 26 49.34 -17.00 -31.21
CA ALA A 26 48.58 -17.69 -32.26
C ALA A 26 47.73 -16.70 -33.06
N VAL A 27 48.16 -16.44 -34.29
CA VAL A 27 47.42 -15.71 -35.33
C VAL A 27 46.13 -16.45 -35.67
N ARG A 28 44.97 -15.78 -35.55
CA ARG A 28 43.73 -16.17 -36.24
C ARG A 28 43.00 -14.92 -36.73
N ALA A 29 42.96 -14.75 -38.04
CA ALA A 29 42.24 -13.67 -38.70
C ALA A 29 40.72 -13.80 -38.45
N VAL A 30 40.09 -12.68 -38.07
CA VAL A 30 38.63 -12.53 -37.93
C VAL A 30 38.10 -11.90 -39.22
N PRO A 31 37.03 -12.41 -39.85
CA PRO A 31 36.48 -11.85 -41.07
C PRO A 31 35.68 -10.57 -40.83
N ASP A 32 35.53 -9.77 -41.89
CA ASP A 32 34.93 -8.43 -41.94
C ASP A 32 33.56 -8.30 -41.28
N THR A 33 33.37 -7.17 -40.60
CA THR A 33 32.13 -6.79 -39.87
C THR A 33 30.92 -6.62 -40.80
N PRO A 34 29.70 -7.06 -40.39
CA PRO A 34 28.50 -6.90 -41.20
C PRO A 34 27.96 -5.44 -41.21
N PRO A 35 27.22 -5.02 -42.26
CA PRO A 35 26.76 -3.63 -42.46
C PRO A 35 25.72 -3.11 -41.45
N TYR A 36 25.30 -3.94 -40.48
CA TYR A 36 24.22 -3.66 -39.53
C TYR A 36 24.52 -2.51 -38.55
N ARG A 37 25.79 -2.21 -38.26
CA ARG A 37 26.15 -1.09 -37.36
C ARG A 37 25.92 0.29 -37.97
N ARG A 38 26.09 0.42 -39.29
CA ARG A 38 25.91 1.71 -39.98
C ARG A 38 24.42 2.06 -40.12
N SER A 39 23.56 1.07 -40.37
CA SER A 39 22.11 1.30 -40.44
C SER A 39 21.53 1.68 -39.07
N VAL A 40 21.98 1.05 -37.97
CA VAL A 40 21.55 1.43 -36.61
C VAL A 40 21.99 2.86 -36.25
N LEU A 41 23.21 3.26 -36.64
CA LEU A 41 23.69 4.63 -36.41
C LEU A 41 22.90 5.67 -37.23
N LEU A 42 22.55 5.36 -38.48
CA LEU A 42 21.76 6.25 -39.33
C LEU A 42 20.31 6.38 -38.83
N ILE A 43 19.70 5.29 -38.37
CA ILE A 43 18.36 5.33 -37.76
C ILE A 43 18.40 6.13 -36.45
N GLY A 44 19.43 5.94 -35.62
CA GLY A 44 19.63 6.73 -34.40
C GLY A 44 19.72 8.23 -34.69
N LEU A 45 20.49 8.62 -35.71
CA LEU A 45 20.62 10.02 -36.12
C LEU A 45 19.29 10.61 -36.62
N ALA A 46 18.51 9.84 -37.39
CA ALA A 46 17.21 10.27 -37.88
C ALA A 46 16.19 10.51 -36.74
N VAL A 47 16.19 9.66 -35.72
CA VAL A 47 15.33 9.82 -34.53
C VAL A 47 15.70 11.07 -33.75
N VAL A 48 17.00 11.37 -33.57
CA VAL A 48 17.46 12.58 -32.89
C VAL A 48 17.02 13.85 -33.62
N ILE A 49 17.11 13.87 -34.96
CA ILE A 49 16.66 15.01 -35.77
C ILE A 49 15.14 15.21 -35.64
N LEU A 50 14.35 14.12 -35.63
CA LEU A 50 12.90 14.18 -35.44
C LEU A 50 12.51 14.74 -34.07
N LEU A 51 13.19 14.31 -33.00
CA LEU A 51 12.96 14.82 -31.65
C LEU A 51 13.33 16.30 -31.51
N ALA A 52 14.44 16.72 -32.11
CA ALA A 52 14.85 18.13 -32.13
C ALA A 52 13.84 19.01 -32.90
N GLY A 53 13.32 18.51 -34.03
CA GLY A 53 12.27 19.17 -34.81
C GLY A 53 10.99 19.37 -34.00
N ALA A 54 10.52 18.31 -33.32
CA ALA A 54 9.33 18.35 -32.48
C ALA A 54 9.48 19.31 -31.29
N ALA A 55 10.65 19.34 -30.64
CA ALA A 55 10.96 20.29 -29.57
C ALA A 55 10.93 21.74 -30.07
N SER A 56 11.49 22.01 -31.25
CA SER A 56 11.46 23.36 -31.84
C SER A 56 10.05 23.83 -32.20
N ALA A 57 9.19 22.90 -32.65
CA ALA A 57 7.80 23.19 -32.97
C ALA A 57 6.98 23.45 -31.69
N GLY A 58 7.20 22.66 -30.64
CA GLY A 58 6.57 22.87 -29.32
C GLY A 58 6.95 24.21 -28.69
N TRP A 59 8.23 24.61 -28.78
CA TRP A 59 8.68 25.92 -28.30
C TRP A 59 8.01 27.08 -29.05
N ARG A 60 7.91 26.98 -30.38
CA ARG A 60 7.22 28.00 -31.20
C ARG A 60 5.72 28.07 -30.90
N TYR A 61 5.09 26.95 -30.56
CA TYR A 61 3.69 26.92 -30.18
C TYR A 61 3.46 27.58 -28.82
N TRP A 62 4.32 27.30 -27.84
CA TRP A 62 4.23 27.90 -26.50
C TRP A 62 4.43 29.42 -26.53
N ASN A 63 5.36 29.92 -27.34
CA ASN A 63 5.60 31.36 -27.49
C ASN A 63 4.51 32.11 -28.28
N LYS A 64 3.52 31.41 -28.85
CA LYS A 64 2.38 32.03 -29.56
C LYS A 64 1.11 32.12 -28.73
N VAL A 65 1.13 31.72 -27.46
CA VAL A 65 -0.01 31.92 -26.56
C VAL A 65 0.04 33.38 -26.07
N PRO A 66 -0.85 34.28 -26.53
CA PRO A 66 -0.92 35.63 -25.98
C PRO A 66 -1.32 35.54 -24.51
N ALA A 67 -0.59 36.23 -23.64
CA ALA A 67 -0.95 36.38 -22.24
C ALA A 67 -2.36 36.99 -22.16
N ALA A 68 -3.27 36.34 -21.43
CA ALA A 68 -4.58 36.89 -21.17
C ALA A 68 -4.42 38.20 -20.38
N ASP A 69 -5.01 39.28 -20.89
CA ASP A 69 -5.02 40.58 -20.24
C ASP A 69 -5.70 40.48 -18.87
N VAL A 70 -4.91 40.61 -17.81
CA VAL A 70 -5.41 40.73 -16.44
C VAL A 70 -5.91 42.16 -16.27
N VAL A 71 -7.23 42.34 -16.29
CA VAL A 71 -7.88 43.61 -15.93
C VAL A 71 -7.61 43.90 -14.45
N PRO A 72 -6.99 45.04 -14.09
CA PRO A 72 -6.78 45.39 -12.69
C PRO A 72 -8.10 45.89 -12.07
N VAL A 73 -8.61 45.18 -11.06
CA VAL A 73 -9.73 45.65 -10.22
C VAL A 73 -9.20 46.66 -9.21
N ALA A 74 -9.67 47.90 -9.31
CA ALA A 74 -9.41 48.97 -8.35
C ALA A 74 -10.11 48.70 -6.99
N PRO A 75 -9.51 49.05 -5.84
CA PRO A 75 -10.13 48.81 -4.54
C PRO A 75 -11.26 49.82 -4.26
N ALA A 76 -12.46 49.29 -4.00
CA ALA A 76 -13.62 50.05 -3.56
C ALA A 76 -13.42 50.55 -2.12
N LYS A 77 -13.55 51.88 -1.92
CA LYS A 77 -13.61 52.52 -0.60
C LYS A 77 -14.95 52.19 0.07
N GLY A 78 -14.93 51.23 0.99
CA GLY A 78 -16.05 50.95 1.89
C GLY A 78 -16.01 51.84 3.13
N VAL A 79 -16.99 52.73 3.26
CA VAL A 79 -17.25 53.54 4.46
C VAL A 79 -17.89 52.62 5.51
N ILE A 80 -17.17 52.34 6.60
CA ILE A 80 -17.73 51.64 7.76
C ILE A 80 -18.28 52.70 8.72
N LYS A 81 -19.60 52.69 8.92
CA LYS A 81 -20.29 53.50 9.94
C LYS A 81 -20.11 52.83 11.30
N ALA A 82 -19.56 53.57 12.26
CA ALA A 82 -19.30 53.12 13.62
C ALA A 82 -20.59 52.82 14.40
N ALA A 83 -20.57 51.75 15.19
CA ALA A 83 -21.52 51.45 16.27
C ALA A 83 -20.77 51.52 17.63
N PRO A 84 -21.44 51.91 18.73
CA PRO A 84 -20.79 52.43 19.93
C PRO A 84 -20.24 51.36 20.87
N ALA A 85 -19.28 51.81 21.69
CA ALA A 85 -18.52 51.05 22.68
C ALA A 85 -19.39 50.43 23.79
N ALA A 86 -19.02 49.22 24.20
CA ALA A 86 -19.45 48.57 25.43
C ALA A 86 -18.24 47.88 26.08
N ASP A 87 -18.24 47.91 27.40
CA ASP A 87 -17.08 47.91 28.30
C ASP A 87 -16.22 46.63 28.35
N ALA A 88 -14.93 46.84 28.65
CA ALA A 88 -13.94 45.81 28.93
C ALA A 88 -13.95 45.38 30.42
N PRO A 89 -13.88 44.07 30.74
CA PRO A 89 -13.51 43.63 32.08
C PRO A 89 -11.99 43.49 32.25
N GLN A 90 -11.51 44.01 33.37
CA GLN A 90 -10.12 44.14 33.80
C GLN A 90 -9.45 42.81 34.19
N LEU A 91 -8.12 42.79 34.07
CA LEU A 91 -7.20 41.77 34.58
C LEU A 91 -6.86 42.03 36.06
N THR A 92 -6.88 41.01 36.92
CA THR A 92 -6.28 41.02 38.26
C THR A 92 -5.19 39.94 38.39
N PRO A 93 -3.98 40.25 38.92
CA PRO A 93 -2.87 39.29 39.18
C PRO A 93 -2.99 38.51 40.52
N PRO A 94 -2.04 37.58 40.83
CA PRO A 94 -2.28 36.38 41.65
C PRO A 94 -1.89 36.52 43.14
N GLU A 95 -2.55 35.77 44.02
CA GLU A 95 -2.10 35.50 45.40
C GLU A 95 -2.16 34.01 45.77
N GLN A 96 -1.33 33.66 46.75
CA GLN A 96 -0.62 32.39 46.93
C GLN A 96 -1.35 31.34 47.80
N MET A 97 -0.88 30.09 47.61
CA MET A 97 -0.87 28.89 48.46
C MET A 97 -1.48 28.94 49.87
N VAL A 98 -2.29 27.92 50.20
CA VAL A 98 -2.09 27.03 51.36
C VAL A 98 -2.86 25.70 51.23
N ASP A 99 -2.11 24.60 51.43
CA ASP A 99 -2.43 23.32 52.07
C ASP A 99 -3.74 22.53 51.81
N GLY A 100 -3.56 21.27 51.42
CA GLY A 100 -4.53 20.19 51.70
C GLY A 100 -4.82 19.24 50.55
N LEU A 101 -3.96 18.22 50.38
CA LEU A 101 -4.26 17.02 49.57
C LEU A 101 -5.53 16.31 50.08
N PRO A 102 -6.29 15.69 49.16
CA PRO A 102 -6.46 14.24 49.28
C PRO A 102 -6.12 13.49 47.98
N LEU A 103 -5.32 12.44 48.15
CA LEU A 103 -5.04 11.40 47.16
C LEU A 103 -6.34 10.69 46.75
N PRO A 104 -6.55 10.31 45.48
CA PRO A 104 -7.50 9.26 45.15
C PRO A 104 -6.88 7.90 45.53
N ALA A 105 -7.55 7.20 46.46
CA ALA A 105 -7.19 5.88 46.91
C ALA A 105 -7.36 4.80 45.80
N PRO A 106 -6.64 3.67 45.90
CA PRO A 106 -6.61 2.62 44.90
C PRO A 106 -7.81 1.67 45.04
N LEU A 107 -8.45 1.33 43.92
CA LEU A 107 -9.38 0.21 43.86
C LEU A 107 -8.60 -1.11 43.94
N ALA A 108 -8.73 -1.80 45.07
CA ALA A 108 -8.32 -3.19 45.27
C ALA A 108 -9.57 -4.07 45.56
N PRO A 109 -9.45 -5.39 45.74
CA PRO A 109 -9.70 -6.41 44.73
C PRO A 109 -10.94 -7.27 45.05
N GLN A 110 -11.59 -7.85 44.04
CA GLN A 110 -12.61 -8.89 44.24
C GLN A 110 -11.99 -10.30 44.09
N PRO A 111 -12.25 -11.23 45.02
CA PRO A 111 -11.63 -12.56 45.09
C PRO A 111 -12.44 -13.69 44.43
N GLY A 112 -11.77 -14.81 44.14
CA GLY A 112 -12.38 -16.15 44.08
C GLY A 112 -12.49 -16.78 42.68
N THR A 113 -11.41 -17.32 42.11
CA THR A 113 -11.09 -18.76 42.08
C THR A 113 -12.19 -19.70 41.57
N ALA A 114 -12.04 -20.17 40.33
CA ALA A 114 -12.47 -21.50 39.93
C ALA A 114 -11.31 -22.18 39.18
N LYS A 115 -10.93 -23.34 39.71
CA LYS A 115 -9.74 -24.12 39.38
C LYS A 115 -9.83 -24.72 37.98
N VAL A 116 -8.71 -24.64 37.27
CA VAL A 116 -8.36 -25.58 36.21
C VAL A 116 -7.99 -26.90 36.87
N GLN A 117 -8.60 -28.00 36.43
CA GLN A 117 -8.02 -29.33 36.59
C GLN A 117 -8.30 -30.19 35.34
N PRO A 118 -7.36 -31.07 34.95
CA PRO A 118 -7.31 -31.71 33.66
C PRO A 118 -7.91 -33.13 33.67
N LEU A 119 -8.51 -33.54 32.56
CA LEU A 119 -8.89 -34.93 32.26
C LEU A 119 -8.26 -35.23 30.89
N GLU A 120 -7.15 -35.94 30.82
CA GLU A 120 -6.98 -37.39 30.98
C GLU A 120 -7.53 -38.21 29.80
N LYS A 121 -6.68 -39.14 29.37
CA LYS A 121 -6.72 -39.97 28.17
C LYS A 121 -7.96 -40.86 28.10
N ALA A 122 -8.48 -41.06 26.89
CA ALA A 122 -9.06 -42.34 26.50
C ALA A 122 -8.99 -42.52 24.97
N ALA A 123 -8.24 -43.52 24.53
CA ALA A 123 -8.47 -44.19 23.25
C ALA A 123 -9.82 -44.94 23.32
N PRO A 124 -10.39 -45.34 22.16
CA PRO A 124 -10.21 -46.76 21.85
C PRO A 124 -9.96 -47.07 20.36
N GLU A 125 -9.12 -48.08 20.20
CA GLU A 125 -9.24 -49.23 19.32
C GLU A 125 -9.67 -49.08 17.85
N ARG A 126 -8.71 -49.50 17.01
CA ARG A 126 -8.88 -49.95 15.64
C ARG A 126 -9.79 -51.18 15.58
N ARG A 127 -10.78 -51.16 14.68
CA ARG A 127 -11.18 -52.34 13.91
C ARG A 127 -11.23 -51.96 12.44
N GLY A 128 -10.42 -52.63 11.65
CA GLY A 128 -10.32 -52.42 10.22
C GLY A 128 -11.50 -53.02 9.48
N HIS A 129 -11.83 -52.43 8.34
CA HIS A 129 -12.32 -53.19 7.19
C HIS A 129 -11.71 -52.61 5.92
N VAL A 130 -10.92 -53.47 5.28
CA VAL A 130 -10.48 -53.37 3.89
C VAL A 130 -11.67 -53.77 3.03
N ALA A 131 -12.09 -52.93 2.07
CA ALA A 131 -12.81 -53.39 0.90
C ALA A 131 -12.69 -52.42 -0.28
N LYS A 132 -12.38 -53.02 -1.42
CA LYS A 132 -12.06 -52.50 -2.75
C LYS A 132 -13.27 -51.85 -3.46
N ALA A 133 -12.95 -50.81 -4.25
CA ALA A 133 -13.37 -50.54 -5.63
C ALA A 133 -14.83 -50.78 -6.09
N ARG A 134 -15.44 -49.74 -6.67
CA ARG A 134 -16.09 -49.84 -8.00
C ARG A 134 -16.31 -48.47 -8.68
N GLN A 135 -15.88 -48.40 -9.93
CA GLN A 135 -16.25 -47.42 -10.94
C GLN A 135 -17.70 -47.66 -11.41
N ALA A 136 -18.43 -46.59 -11.73
CA ALA A 136 -19.41 -46.55 -12.81
C ALA A 136 -19.80 -45.09 -13.13
N ALA A 137 -19.69 -44.71 -14.41
CA ALA A 137 -20.30 -43.57 -15.07
C ALA A 137 -21.30 -44.13 -16.11
N PRO A 138 -21.96 -43.32 -16.98
CA PRO A 138 -22.68 -42.06 -16.80
C PRO A 138 -24.15 -42.21 -17.31
N GLU A 139 -24.96 -41.13 -17.30
CA GLU A 139 -26.17 -40.84 -18.13
C GLU A 139 -27.04 -39.80 -17.36
N ARG A 140 -27.75 -38.78 -17.88
CA ARG A 140 -28.18 -38.31 -19.21
C ARG A 140 -28.59 -36.82 -19.07
N SER A 141 -28.38 -36.04 -20.13
CA SER A 141 -28.94 -34.69 -20.31
C SER A 141 -30.41 -34.72 -20.74
N PRO A 142 -31.19 -33.65 -20.49
CA PRO A 142 -32.21 -33.25 -21.46
C PRO A 142 -32.11 -31.78 -21.90
N LYS A 143 -32.63 -31.57 -23.12
CA LYS A 143 -32.57 -30.40 -23.99
C LYS A 143 -33.45 -29.23 -23.51
N MET A 144 -32.95 -28.01 -23.74
CA MET A 144 -33.73 -26.77 -23.75
C MET A 144 -34.55 -26.64 -25.04
N THR A 145 -35.78 -26.17 -24.91
CA THR A 145 -36.54 -25.48 -25.98
C THR A 145 -36.91 -24.09 -25.48
N ALA A 146 -36.81 -23.10 -26.37
CA ALA A 146 -36.99 -21.68 -26.11
C ALA A 146 -38.30 -21.17 -26.73
N THR A 147 -39.01 -20.25 -26.07
CA THR A 147 -39.95 -19.24 -26.62
C THR A 147 -40.21 -18.23 -25.48
N LYS A 148 -39.74 -16.98 -25.47
CA LYS A 148 -40.02 -15.72 -26.22
C LYS A 148 -41.22 -14.89 -25.69
N GLU A 149 -40.92 -13.62 -25.32
CA GLU A 149 -41.77 -12.39 -25.27
C GLU A 149 -42.85 -12.28 -24.16
N ALA A 150 -43.20 -11.12 -23.55
CA ALA A 150 -42.82 -9.70 -23.66
C ALA A 150 -43.33 -8.85 -22.46
N SER A 151 -42.68 -7.70 -22.24
CA SER A 151 -43.20 -6.35 -21.87
C SER A 151 -44.01 -6.07 -20.57
N GLY A 152 -43.60 -5.01 -19.85
CA GLY A 152 -44.43 -4.25 -18.91
C GLY A 152 -43.64 -3.48 -17.84
N GLY A 153 -43.50 -2.16 -17.98
CA GLY A 153 -42.74 -1.29 -17.07
C GLY A 153 -43.48 -0.87 -15.79
N GLY A 154 -42.73 -0.36 -14.80
CA GLY A 154 -43.30 0.34 -13.63
C GLY A 154 -42.54 0.16 -12.31
N THR A 155 -41.60 1.08 -12.06
CA THR A 155 -40.96 1.53 -10.80
C THR A 155 -41.16 0.80 -9.45
N SER A 156 -40.00 0.62 -8.79
CA SER A 156 -39.74 0.67 -7.34
C SER A 156 -40.26 -0.46 -6.44
N GLN A 157 -39.43 -1.51 -6.35
CA GLN A 157 -38.84 -2.09 -5.13
C GLN A 157 -38.31 -3.49 -5.52
N LEU A 158 -37.02 -3.62 -5.81
CA LEU A 158 -36.42 -4.92 -6.17
C LEU A 158 -36.05 -5.70 -4.89
N THR A 159 -37.06 -6.18 -4.17
CA THR A 159 -37.00 -7.56 -3.68
C THR A 159 -37.37 -8.44 -4.86
N SER A 160 -36.39 -8.88 -5.66
CA SER A 160 -36.66 -9.89 -6.69
C SER A 160 -36.85 -11.24 -6.00
N VAL A 161 -38.09 -11.56 -5.66
CA VAL A 161 -38.49 -12.96 -5.45
C VAL A 161 -39.04 -13.44 -6.77
N ALA A 162 -38.15 -13.92 -7.64
CA ALA A 162 -38.54 -14.75 -8.77
C ALA A 162 -38.51 -16.20 -8.27
N ARG A 163 -39.69 -16.74 -7.98
CA ARG A 163 -39.86 -18.17 -7.77
C ARG A 163 -39.69 -18.88 -9.11
N ASP A 164 -38.54 -19.49 -9.29
CA ASP A 164 -38.40 -20.78 -9.94
C ASP A 164 -37.69 -21.70 -8.95
N GLY A 165 -37.96 -23.01 -8.97
CA GLY A 165 -37.66 -23.97 -7.88
C GLY A 165 -36.17 -24.27 -7.58
N GLY A 166 -35.27 -23.30 -7.70
CA GLY A 166 -33.89 -23.36 -7.25
C GLY A 166 -33.65 -22.35 -6.14
N VAL A 167 -33.04 -22.77 -5.03
CA VAL A 167 -32.64 -21.88 -3.94
C VAL A 167 -31.76 -20.76 -4.52
N GLN A 168 -32.29 -19.53 -4.58
CA GLN A 168 -31.53 -18.37 -5.05
C GLN A 168 -30.43 -18.11 -4.01
N VAL A 169 -29.21 -18.55 -4.32
CA VAL A 169 -28.09 -18.47 -3.39
C VAL A 169 -27.68 -17.01 -3.26
N SER A 170 -27.77 -16.45 -2.05
CA SER A 170 -27.34 -15.08 -1.79
C SER A 170 -25.82 -14.96 -1.73
N ALA A 171 -25.28 -13.75 -1.94
CA ALA A 171 -23.85 -13.48 -1.76
C ALA A 171 -23.38 -13.85 -0.34
N THR A 172 -24.22 -13.59 0.68
CA THR A 172 -23.95 -13.96 2.07
C THR A 172 -23.87 -15.47 2.27
N THR A 173 -24.77 -16.24 1.66
CA THR A 173 -24.75 -17.71 1.73
C THR A 173 -23.48 -18.29 1.09
N LEU A 174 -23.04 -17.72 -0.06
CA LEU A 174 -21.78 -18.11 -0.69
C LEU A 174 -20.58 -17.74 0.19
N TYR A 175 -20.59 -16.57 0.82
CA TYR A 175 -19.54 -16.14 1.75
C TYR A 175 -19.44 -17.07 2.97
N GLU A 176 -20.55 -17.45 3.60
CA GLU A 176 -20.58 -18.40 4.71
C GLU A 176 -20.05 -19.79 4.30
N ARG A 177 -20.43 -20.27 3.10
CA ARG A 177 -19.92 -21.52 2.54
C ARG A 177 -18.41 -21.46 2.30
N ALA A 178 -17.92 -20.33 1.80
CA ALA A 178 -16.49 -20.11 1.63
C ALA A 178 -15.74 -20.18 2.97
N GLN A 179 -16.26 -19.54 4.02
CA GLN A 179 -15.64 -19.58 5.35
C GLN A 179 -15.57 -21.02 5.90
N SER A 180 -16.65 -21.80 5.75
CA SER A 180 -16.64 -23.22 6.13
C SER A 180 -15.58 -24.01 5.35
N LYS A 181 -15.44 -23.76 4.05
CA LYS A 181 -14.41 -24.38 3.21
C LYS A 181 -12.99 -23.98 3.64
N LEU A 182 -12.76 -22.73 4.02
CA LEU A 182 -11.46 -22.26 4.56
C LEU A 182 -11.08 -23.03 5.84
N LEU A 183 -12.03 -23.21 6.77
CA LEU A 183 -11.80 -24.00 7.98
C LEU A 183 -11.44 -25.46 7.69
N SER A 184 -12.00 -26.02 6.60
CA SER A 184 -11.65 -27.36 6.13
C SER A 184 -10.42 -27.41 5.21
N ALA A 185 -9.63 -26.33 5.12
CA ALA A 185 -8.46 -26.18 4.25
C ALA A 185 -8.74 -26.40 2.73
N ARG A 186 -10.00 -26.30 2.30
CA ARG A 186 -10.42 -26.41 0.89
C ARG A 186 -10.30 -25.06 0.19
N ILE A 187 -9.06 -24.59 0.08
CA ILE A 187 -8.75 -23.20 -0.31
C ILE A 187 -9.29 -22.83 -1.70
N GLN A 188 -9.07 -23.67 -2.71
CA GLN A 188 -9.50 -23.34 -4.09
C GLN A 188 -11.02 -23.23 -4.22
N GLU A 189 -11.75 -24.08 -3.50
CA GLU A 189 -13.20 -24.04 -3.51
C GLU A 189 -13.76 -22.86 -2.72
N ALA A 190 -13.06 -22.44 -1.65
CA ALA A 190 -13.40 -21.22 -0.93
C ALA A 190 -13.19 -19.98 -1.81
N ILE A 191 -12.08 -19.92 -2.56
CA ILE A 191 -11.81 -18.83 -3.51
C ILE A 191 -12.93 -18.75 -4.55
N SER A 192 -13.34 -19.88 -5.14
CA SER A 192 -14.44 -19.91 -6.11
C SER A 192 -15.77 -19.41 -5.52
N ASP A 193 -16.08 -19.78 -4.28
CA ASP A 193 -17.28 -19.30 -3.60
C ASP A 193 -17.24 -17.79 -3.30
N LEU A 194 -16.07 -17.27 -2.92
CA LEU A 194 -15.86 -15.84 -2.68
C LEU A 194 -15.97 -15.03 -3.98
N GLU A 195 -15.40 -15.54 -5.07
CA GLU A 195 -15.54 -14.92 -6.39
C GLU A 195 -17.01 -14.88 -6.83
N ALA A 196 -17.73 -16.01 -6.69
CA ALA A 196 -19.16 -16.07 -7.00
C ALA A 196 -19.99 -15.13 -6.10
N ALA A 197 -19.65 -15.00 -4.80
CA ALA A 197 -20.29 -14.02 -3.93
C ALA A 197 -20.12 -12.58 -4.44
N LEU A 198 -18.92 -12.25 -4.95
CA LEU A 198 -18.61 -10.93 -5.50
C LEU A 198 -19.18 -10.69 -6.90
N GLU A 199 -19.57 -11.74 -7.63
CA GLU A 199 -20.35 -11.61 -8.87
C GLU A 199 -21.79 -11.20 -8.58
N ILE A 200 -22.38 -11.70 -7.48
CA ILE A 200 -23.72 -11.33 -7.02
C ILE A 200 -23.72 -9.94 -6.39
N ASP A 201 -22.78 -9.69 -5.46
CA ASP A 201 -22.60 -8.39 -4.82
C ASP A 201 -21.15 -7.93 -4.90
N GLN A 202 -20.88 -7.06 -5.88
CA GLN A 202 -19.55 -6.51 -6.10
C GLN A 202 -19.04 -5.64 -4.93
N ARG A 203 -19.93 -5.14 -4.08
CA ARG A 203 -19.59 -4.27 -2.94
C ARG A 203 -19.54 -5.03 -1.62
N HIS A 204 -19.69 -6.36 -1.63
CA HIS A 204 -19.60 -7.18 -0.43
C HIS A 204 -18.19 -7.14 0.18
N LEU A 205 -17.98 -6.26 1.15
CA LEU A 205 -16.66 -5.96 1.72
C LEU A 205 -16.01 -7.18 2.37
N ALA A 206 -16.73 -7.90 3.24
CA ALA A 206 -16.16 -9.03 3.97
C ALA A 206 -15.68 -10.18 3.06
N ALA A 207 -16.48 -10.53 2.02
CA ALA A 207 -16.09 -11.49 1.00
C ALA A 207 -14.84 -11.04 0.23
N ARG A 208 -14.74 -9.74 -0.09
CA ARG A 208 -13.57 -9.18 -0.79
C ARG A 208 -12.31 -9.18 0.09
N GLU A 209 -12.43 -8.77 1.34
CA GLU A 209 -11.34 -8.81 2.32
C GLU A 209 -10.81 -10.23 2.50
N THR A 210 -11.73 -11.18 2.68
CA THR A 210 -11.38 -12.59 2.85
C THR A 210 -10.72 -13.15 1.59
N LEU A 211 -11.26 -12.83 0.40
CA LEU A 211 -10.66 -13.26 -0.86
C LEU A 211 -9.25 -12.73 -1.04
N VAL A 212 -9.03 -11.43 -0.79
CA VAL A 212 -7.70 -10.83 -0.90
C VAL A 212 -6.73 -11.46 0.10
N ALA A 213 -7.14 -11.65 1.36
CA ALA A 213 -6.32 -12.28 2.39
C ALA A 213 -5.89 -13.69 1.96
N VAL A 214 -6.84 -14.53 1.55
CA VAL A 214 -6.58 -15.89 1.08
C VAL A 214 -5.66 -15.89 -0.15
N LEU A 215 -5.86 -14.98 -1.11
CA LEU A 215 -4.99 -14.89 -2.28
C LEU A 215 -3.55 -14.49 -1.91
N VAL A 216 -3.37 -13.56 -0.98
CA VAL A 216 -2.04 -13.15 -0.49
C VAL A 216 -1.34 -14.29 0.25
N GLU A 217 -2.04 -14.98 1.16
CA GLU A 217 -1.52 -16.14 1.89
C GLU A 217 -1.08 -17.28 0.97
N ASN A 218 -1.78 -17.45 -0.16
CA ASN A 218 -1.48 -18.46 -1.16
C ASN A 218 -0.52 -17.96 -2.27
N GLN A 219 0.17 -16.84 -2.04
CA GLN A 219 1.14 -16.24 -2.97
C GLN A 219 0.57 -15.90 -4.36
N ARG A 220 -0.76 -15.80 -4.49
CA ARG A 220 -1.47 -15.38 -5.71
C ARG A 220 -1.55 -13.86 -5.80
N HIS A 221 -0.41 -13.19 -5.69
CA HIS A 221 -0.30 -11.74 -5.56
C HIS A 221 -0.91 -10.99 -6.77
N SER A 222 -0.74 -11.51 -7.99
CA SER A 222 -1.33 -10.92 -9.20
C SER A 222 -2.85 -10.89 -9.17
N ASP A 223 -3.49 -11.97 -8.69
CA ASP A 223 -4.94 -12.01 -8.53
C ASP A 223 -5.38 -11.08 -7.40
N ALA A 224 -4.70 -11.09 -6.26
CA ALA A 224 -4.99 -10.19 -5.14
C ALA A 224 -4.97 -8.71 -5.59
N MET A 225 -3.94 -8.31 -6.34
CA MET A 225 -3.84 -6.96 -6.90
C MET A 225 -4.98 -6.63 -7.86
N ARG A 226 -5.46 -7.59 -8.66
CA ARG A 226 -6.63 -7.41 -9.54
C ARG A 226 -7.91 -7.17 -8.73
N HIS A 227 -8.14 -7.94 -7.67
CA HIS A 227 -9.31 -7.77 -6.80
C HIS A 227 -9.28 -6.46 -6.02
N LEU A 228 -8.09 -6.02 -5.57
CA LEU A 228 -7.88 -4.74 -4.90
C LEU A 228 -8.11 -3.55 -5.83
N ARG A 229 -7.59 -3.58 -7.06
CA ARG A 229 -7.85 -2.52 -8.05
C ARG A 229 -9.35 -2.37 -8.32
N ARG A 230 -10.07 -3.49 -8.49
CA ARG A 230 -11.53 -3.48 -8.65
C ARG A 230 -12.22 -2.91 -7.41
N ALA A 231 -11.75 -3.24 -6.20
CA ALA A 231 -12.28 -2.68 -4.95
C ALA A 231 -12.23 -1.15 -4.94
N LEU A 232 -11.07 -0.60 -5.29
CA LEU A 232 -10.81 0.84 -5.24
C LEU A 232 -11.53 1.62 -6.35
N VAL A 233 -11.86 0.97 -7.47
CA VAL A 233 -12.76 1.56 -8.49
C VAL A 233 -14.18 1.68 -7.94
N LEU A 234 -14.67 0.67 -7.21
CA LEU A 234 -16.03 0.66 -6.66
C LEU A 234 -16.18 1.50 -5.39
N THR A 235 -15.15 1.57 -4.56
CA THR A 235 -15.16 2.32 -3.29
C THR A 235 -13.76 2.90 -3.02
N PRO A 236 -13.47 4.10 -3.58
CA PRO A 236 -12.17 4.76 -3.43
C PRO A 236 -11.76 5.08 -1.98
N GLN A 237 -12.73 5.15 -1.07
CA GLN A 237 -12.55 5.51 0.35
C GLN A 237 -11.83 4.43 1.17
N GLN A 238 -11.66 3.22 0.63
CA GLN A 238 -11.05 2.10 1.35
C GLN A 238 -9.51 2.24 1.39
N THR A 239 -9.02 3.17 2.21
CA THR A 239 -7.60 3.49 2.35
C THR A 239 -6.76 2.29 2.79
N GLY A 240 -7.32 1.38 3.60
CA GLY A 240 -6.67 0.11 3.96
C GLY A 240 -6.38 -0.78 2.75
N MET A 241 -7.33 -0.91 1.82
CA MET A 241 -7.15 -1.66 0.57
C MET A 241 -6.12 -1.00 -0.35
N ALA A 242 -6.10 0.33 -0.38
CA ALA A 242 -5.09 1.07 -1.14
C ALA A 242 -3.68 0.85 -0.58
N MET A 243 -3.50 0.88 0.74
CA MET A 243 -2.22 0.55 1.37
C MET A 243 -1.78 -0.89 1.10
N LEU A 244 -2.71 -1.84 1.16
CA LEU A 244 -2.40 -3.24 0.85
C LEU A 244 -1.99 -3.42 -0.62
N LEU A 245 -2.70 -2.77 -1.55
CA LEU A 245 -2.34 -2.77 -2.97
C LEU A 245 -0.97 -2.14 -3.20
N ALA A 246 -0.70 -1.00 -2.57
CA ALA A 246 0.59 -0.32 -2.67
C ALA A 246 1.75 -1.18 -2.12
N ARG A 247 1.53 -1.90 -1.01
CA ARG A 247 2.50 -2.84 -0.45
C ARG A 247 2.82 -3.98 -1.43
N LEU A 248 1.80 -4.63 -1.98
CA LEU A 248 2.00 -5.70 -2.97
C LEU A 248 2.70 -5.20 -4.23
N GLN A 249 2.37 -4.00 -4.69
CA GLN A 249 3.04 -3.36 -5.83
C GLN A 249 4.52 -3.10 -5.53
N LEU A 250 4.84 -2.59 -4.34
CA LEU A 250 6.21 -2.35 -3.88
C LEU A 250 7.06 -3.63 -3.78
N GLU A 251 6.45 -4.75 -3.38
CA GLU A 251 7.13 -6.05 -3.27
C GLU A 251 7.40 -6.67 -4.65
N HIS A 252 6.53 -6.42 -5.62
CA HIS A 252 6.60 -7.02 -6.97
C HIS A 252 7.03 -6.04 -8.07
N GLY A 253 7.61 -4.89 -7.72
CA GLY A 253 8.18 -3.93 -8.68
C GLY A 253 7.17 -3.14 -9.52
N GLY A 254 5.91 -3.03 -9.06
CA GLY A 254 4.89 -2.20 -9.69
C GLY A 254 4.89 -0.75 -9.19
N GLY A 255 4.34 0.16 -9.99
CA GLY A 255 4.14 1.56 -9.59
C GLY A 255 2.99 1.70 -8.58
N SER A 256 3.31 2.10 -7.35
CA SER A 256 2.35 2.26 -6.25
C SER A 256 1.96 3.70 -5.92
N ILE A 257 2.69 4.68 -6.47
CA ILE A 257 2.42 6.11 -6.26
C ILE A 257 1.00 6.48 -6.70
N ASP A 258 0.57 6.09 -7.91
CA ASP A 258 -0.76 6.42 -8.43
C ASP A 258 -1.88 5.83 -7.55
N THR A 259 -1.70 4.60 -7.05
CA THR A 259 -2.65 3.95 -6.13
C THR A 259 -2.87 4.79 -4.87
N LEU A 260 -1.79 5.25 -4.25
CA LEU A 260 -1.87 6.05 -3.03
C LEU A 260 -2.29 7.50 -3.33
N GLN A 261 -1.80 8.11 -4.40
CA GLN A 261 -2.18 9.47 -4.76
C GLN A 261 -3.70 9.61 -4.96
N ARG A 262 -4.36 8.63 -5.60
CA ARG A 262 -5.82 8.65 -5.83
C ARG A 262 -6.65 8.48 -4.56
N SER A 263 -6.13 7.79 -3.55
CA SER A 263 -6.87 7.52 -2.31
C SER A 263 -6.46 8.44 -1.15
N LEU A 264 -5.45 9.28 -1.36
CA LEU A 264 -4.98 10.28 -0.39
C LEU A 264 -6.09 11.23 0.13
N PRO A 265 -7.04 11.73 -0.70
CA PRO A 265 -8.12 12.60 -0.20
C PRO A 265 -9.00 11.93 0.87
N TYR A 266 -9.02 10.60 0.93
CA TYR A 266 -9.78 9.84 1.94
C TYR A 266 -8.93 9.45 3.15
N ALA A 267 -7.65 9.83 3.17
CA ALA A 267 -6.66 9.41 4.15
C ALA A 267 -6.02 10.58 4.92
N GLU A 268 -6.64 11.76 4.90
CA GLU A 268 -6.01 12.99 5.42
C GLU A 268 -5.54 12.87 6.88
N THR A 269 -6.32 12.18 7.72
CA THR A 269 -6.07 11.96 9.15
C THR A 269 -5.43 10.59 9.44
N ASN A 270 -5.08 9.81 8.42
CA ASN A 270 -4.48 8.50 8.59
C ASN A 270 -2.94 8.60 8.55
N ALA A 271 -2.31 8.45 9.71
CA ALA A 271 -0.87 8.58 9.85
C ALA A 271 -0.10 7.42 9.19
N ASP A 272 -0.58 6.18 9.33
CA ASP A 272 -0.01 5.00 8.68
C ASP A 272 -0.02 5.14 7.16
N TYR A 273 -1.11 5.69 6.62
CA TYR A 273 -1.24 5.94 5.19
C TYR A 273 -0.21 6.95 4.69
N ARG A 274 -0.01 8.05 5.41
CA ARG A 274 1.02 9.05 5.07
C ARG A 274 2.42 8.46 5.15
N ALA A 275 2.71 7.64 6.15
CA ALA A 275 3.99 6.95 6.27
C ALA A 275 4.20 5.91 5.15
N MET A 276 3.17 5.16 4.77
CA MET A 276 3.22 4.23 3.63
C MET A 276 3.51 4.99 2.33
N PHE A 277 2.84 6.14 2.11
CA PHE A 277 3.07 6.93 0.91
C PHE A 277 4.48 7.53 0.90
N ALA A 278 4.97 8.00 2.04
CA ALA A 278 6.36 8.44 2.19
C ALA A 278 7.36 7.33 1.86
N ASN A 279 7.14 6.10 2.35
CA ASN A 279 7.98 4.96 2.04
C ASN A 279 7.99 4.61 0.54
N VAL A 280 6.83 4.68 -0.11
CA VAL A 280 6.72 4.50 -1.57
C VAL A 280 7.54 5.56 -2.31
N LEU A 281 7.40 6.84 -1.94
CA LEU A 281 8.14 7.94 -2.54
C LEU A 281 9.65 7.85 -2.31
N GLU A 282 10.06 7.40 -1.12
CA GLU A 282 11.46 7.15 -0.77
C GLU A 282 12.09 6.11 -1.70
N ARG A 283 11.38 5.00 -1.97
CA ARG A 283 11.86 3.95 -2.89
C ARG A 283 11.90 4.39 -4.35
N ASP A 284 11.08 5.36 -4.72
CA ASP A 284 11.08 6.01 -6.04
C ASP A 284 12.16 7.11 -6.16
N GLY A 285 12.87 7.43 -5.07
CA GLY A 285 13.90 8.48 -5.03
C GLY A 285 13.34 9.90 -4.84
N ARG A 286 12.03 10.05 -4.62
CA ARG A 286 11.34 11.34 -4.38
C ARG A 286 11.46 11.75 -2.91
N HIS A 287 12.70 11.93 -2.46
CA HIS A 287 13.05 12.10 -1.05
C HIS A 287 12.44 13.35 -0.39
N ARG A 288 12.35 14.46 -1.12
CA ARG A 288 11.72 15.70 -0.62
C ARG A 288 10.25 15.48 -0.26
N GLU A 289 9.48 14.89 -1.16
CA GLU A 289 8.07 14.62 -0.94
C GLU A 289 7.87 13.53 0.13
N ALA A 290 8.74 12.53 0.17
CA ALA A 290 8.75 11.53 1.23
C ALA A 290 8.91 12.20 2.61
N ALA A 291 9.82 13.16 2.75
CA ALA A 291 10.00 13.91 3.99
C ALA A 291 8.74 14.69 4.40
N ASP A 292 8.05 15.33 3.46
CA ASP A 292 6.79 16.06 3.75
C ASP A 292 5.67 15.11 4.23
N HIS A 293 5.56 13.93 3.60
CA HIS A 293 4.60 12.91 4.00
C HIS A 293 4.93 12.29 5.37
N TYR A 294 6.21 11.99 5.65
CA TYR A 294 6.62 11.55 6.99
C TYR A 294 6.38 12.65 8.03
N GLN A 295 6.66 13.91 7.72
CA GLN A 295 6.38 15.03 8.62
C GLN A 295 4.89 15.14 8.96
N ALA A 296 4.02 14.91 7.98
CA ALA A 296 2.58 14.85 8.23
C ALA A 296 2.19 13.62 9.08
N ALA A 297 2.81 12.45 8.86
CA ALA A 297 2.58 11.26 9.67
C ALA A 297 2.99 11.45 11.13
N VAL A 298 4.18 11.99 11.41
CA VAL A 298 4.66 12.22 12.78
C VAL A 298 3.94 13.37 13.49
N ARG A 299 3.33 14.31 12.75
CA ARG A 299 2.42 15.30 13.35
C ARG A 299 1.13 14.65 13.87
N LEU A 300 0.61 13.66 13.17
CA LEU A 300 -0.57 12.90 13.61
C LEU A 300 -0.23 11.92 14.73
N GLN A 301 0.91 11.24 14.65
CA GLN A 301 1.36 10.31 15.68
C GLN A 301 2.86 10.52 16.01
N PRO A 302 3.17 11.42 16.96
CA PRO A 302 4.56 11.77 17.29
C PRO A 302 5.37 10.63 17.92
N GLY A 303 4.71 9.61 18.47
CA GLY A 303 5.34 8.51 19.21
C GLY A 303 5.90 7.37 18.35
N ASN A 304 5.89 7.48 17.02
CA ASN A 304 6.40 6.43 16.13
C ASN A 304 7.85 6.70 15.71
N ALA A 305 8.80 6.06 16.38
CA ALA A 305 10.23 6.22 16.12
C ALA A 305 10.63 5.82 14.68
N VAL A 306 9.97 4.83 14.08
CA VAL A 306 10.27 4.35 12.72
C VAL A 306 9.97 5.44 11.70
N TRP A 307 8.92 6.23 11.90
CA TRP A 307 8.56 7.32 10.98
C TRP A 307 9.50 8.52 11.12
N TRP A 308 9.97 8.83 12.33
CA TRP A 308 11.04 9.82 12.52
C TRP A 308 12.34 9.38 11.85
N MET A 309 12.68 8.10 11.92
CA MET A 309 13.84 7.54 11.22
C MET A 309 13.67 7.64 9.69
N GLY A 310 12.50 7.26 9.16
CA GLY A 310 12.19 7.38 7.71
C GLY A 310 12.25 8.84 7.23
N MET A 311 11.76 9.78 8.04
CA MET A 311 11.89 11.22 7.80
C MET A 311 13.36 11.63 7.73
N GLY A 312 14.18 11.19 8.69
CA GLY A 312 15.62 11.48 8.71
C GLY A 312 16.36 10.94 7.48
N ILE A 313 16.05 9.71 7.05
CA ILE A 313 16.63 9.10 5.84
C ILE A 313 16.27 9.94 4.61
N SER A 314 14.99 10.31 4.47
CA SER A 314 14.52 11.10 3.34
C SER A 314 15.13 12.51 3.32
N LEU A 315 15.19 13.19 4.47
CA LEU A 315 15.82 14.51 4.59
C LEU A 315 17.32 14.49 4.28
N GLN A 316 18.03 13.44 4.73
CA GLN A 316 19.45 13.30 4.45
C GLN A 316 19.70 13.07 2.96
N ALA A 317 18.88 12.25 2.30
CA ALA A 317 18.96 12.03 0.85
C ALA A 317 18.61 13.31 0.05
N ASP A 318 17.74 14.16 0.59
CA ASP A 318 17.44 15.52 0.07
C ASP A 318 18.48 16.59 0.50
N GLN A 319 19.62 16.18 1.07
CA GLN A 319 20.72 17.05 1.53
C GLN A 319 20.37 18.03 2.66
N ARG A 320 19.22 17.87 3.31
CA ARG A 320 18.75 18.69 4.45
C ARG A 320 19.29 18.12 5.78
N ASN A 321 20.61 18.07 5.89
CA ASN A 321 21.33 17.38 6.96
C ASN A 321 21.00 17.88 8.38
N ALA A 322 20.79 19.19 8.56
CA ALA A 322 20.44 19.76 9.86
C ALA A 322 19.08 19.24 10.36
N GLU A 323 18.09 19.19 9.48
CA GLU A 323 16.75 18.67 9.80
C GLU A 323 16.76 17.14 9.96
N ALA A 324 17.53 16.45 9.12
CA ALA A 324 17.73 15.01 9.23
C ALA A 324 18.27 14.62 10.61
N LYS A 325 19.26 15.36 11.12
CA LYS A 325 19.83 15.17 12.46
C LYS A 325 18.77 15.31 13.55
N VAL A 326 17.91 16.31 13.48
CA VAL A 326 16.80 16.49 14.43
C VAL A 326 15.82 15.31 14.37
N ALA A 327 15.46 14.86 13.18
CA ALA A 327 14.57 13.71 13.01
C ALA A 327 15.16 12.41 13.60
N PHE A 328 16.45 12.15 13.35
CA PHE A 328 17.15 11.01 13.93
C PHE A 328 17.29 11.10 15.46
N GLN A 329 17.52 12.28 16.01
CA GLN A 329 17.51 12.49 17.48
C GLN A 329 16.14 12.14 18.07
N ARG A 330 15.05 12.62 17.46
CA ARG A 330 13.69 12.27 17.88
C ARG A 330 13.43 10.76 17.80
N ALA A 331 13.87 10.10 16.72
CA ALA A 331 13.73 8.66 16.56
C ALA A 331 14.43 7.88 17.71
N ARG A 332 15.64 8.31 18.09
CA ARG A 332 16.39 7.73 19.21
C ARG A 332 15.67 7.98 20.55
N ASP A 333 15.26 9.22 20.81
CA ASP A 333 14.71 9.63 22.11
C ASP A 333 13.35 8.96 22.42
N ILE A 334 12.58 8.56 21.39
CA ILE A 334 11.32 7.82 21.56
C ILE A 334 11.55 6.37 22.06
N GLY A 335 12.71 5.76 21.77
CA GLY A 335 13.14 4.53 22.45
C GLY A 335 12.41 3.23 22.08
N ARG A 336 11.77 3.13 20.91
CA ARG A 336 11.02 1.92 20.45
C ARG A 336 11.56 1.26 19.18
N LEU A 337 12.79 1.59 18.79
CA LEU A 337 13.47 0.95 17.67
C LEU A 337 14.09 -0.38 18.11
N THR A 338 14.20 -1.36 17.20
CA THR A 338 14.99 -2.58 17.46
C THR A 338 16.48 -2.20 17.61
N PRO A 339 17.31 -3.00 18.29
CA PRO A 339 18.72 -2.69 18.48
C PRO A 339 19.46 -2.38 17.18
N GLU A 340 19.13 -3.07 16.09
CA GLU A 340 19.73 -2.87 14.77
C GLU A 340 19.39 -1.49 14.20
N LEU A 341 18.14 -1.06 14.34
CA LEU A 341 17.68 0.27 13.90
C LEU A 341 18.23 1.37 14.80
N GLN A 342 18.38 1.13 16.10
CA GLN A 342 19.04 2.06 17.02
C GLN A 342 20.49 2.30 16.59
N SER A 343 21.27 1.23 16.36
CA SER A 343 22.65 1.35 15.88
C SER A 343 22.73 2.03 14.50
N PHE A 344 21.73 1.82 13.63
CA PHE A 344 21.64 2.57 12.37
C PHE A 344 21.47 4.08 12.61
N VAL A 345 20.52 4.48 13.45
CA VAL A 345 20.25 5.88 13.79
C VAL A 345 21.48 6.54 14.43
N GLU A 346 22.16 5.85 15.35
CA GLU A 346 23.38 6.34 15.99
C GLU A 346 24.50 6.62 14.99
N ARG A 347 24.76 5.67 14.07
CA ARG A 347 25.76 5.87 13.00
C ARG A 347 25.41 7.05 12.10
N ARG A 348 24.14 7.25 11.76
CA ARG A 348 23.69 8.40 10.98
C ARG A 348 23.90 9.72 11.73
N LEU A 349 23.60 9.76 13.02
CA LEU A 349 23.85 10.95 13.84
C LEU A 349 25.34 11.30 13.92
N GLN A 350 26.23 10.32 14.00
CA GLN A 350 27.68 10.55 13.97
C GLN A 350 28.17 11.11 12.63
N GLN A 351 27.58 10.68 11.51
CA GLN A 351 27.91 11.18 10.16
C GLN A 351 27.43 12.61 9.92
N LEU A 352 26.44 13.08 10.67
CA LEU A 352 25.82 14.41 10.53
C LEU A 352 26.32 15.42 11.59
N ASN A 353 27.32 15.05 12.38
CA ASN A 353 27.99 15.92 13.36
C ASN A 353 29.25 16.55 12.77
#